data_AF-B2IH98-F1
#
_entry.id   AF-B2IH98-F1
#
_cell.length_a   1.000
_cell.length_b   1.000
_cell.length_c   1.000
_cell.angle_alpha   90.00
_cell.angle_beta   90.00
_cell.angle_gamma   90.00
#
_symmetry.space_group_name_H-M   'P 1'
#
loop_
_entity.id
_entity.type
_entity.pdbx_description
1 polymer ?
#
loop_
_entity_poly.entity_id
_entity_poly.type
_entity_poly.pdbx_seq_one_letter_code
_entity_poly.pdbx_strand_id
1 'polypeptide(L)'
;MEKLIAITVIGYIIGPTNFGMAACPDTPASNHRVIEDGLAASIMIGPLKKSNRPLAHHTMPNGTLSSVRISLERSLCRGSCPSYSIELRGDGSALYTGKDFVLVTGQHAFEVSPETIQCLLAQFRKADFWSLNNSYIAPFYDSPKYQVTLMIGSHKKSVIDYVGLAVGMPKAVTALEDEIDRIGANRWVYGDSKTLPSLRNEHFDFHSEAAATILANGAASAPDEVLFGLLAEGAPATGRISIPFRSINSPTAIEQASGAGRTAIVQALLAKGAFSAGPSDVREAALRRAASSGNPLVVEEILKYGPNVNAQDTDGNTALINIWRARHRNDEKVGTDIAAVARLLLSAGADPNLQNEEGSTALHRATNADVVQLLVKAGANLEIRNKYGATPLLSVENDNAAIALIEAGADIAAKSNEGKTVEKYAIEYKFTKTLELLHSRLGKK
;
A
#
# COMPACT_ATOMS: atom_id res chain seq x y z
N MET A 1 23.81 2.23 40.48
CA MET A 1 22.60 3.07 40.44
C MET A 1 21.98 2.93 39.07
N GLU A 2 21.03 2.02 38.99
CA GLU A 2 20.27 1.64 37.81
C GLU A 2 19.49 2.83 37.25
N LYS A 3 19.52 3.00 35.93
CA LYS A 3 18.41 3.60 35.18
C LYS A 3 18.19 2.79 33.90
N LEU A 4 17.25 1.85 34.01
CA LEU A 4 16.53 1.27 32.88
C LEU A 4 15.94 2.41 32.03
N ILE A 5 16.32 2.47 30.75
CA ILE A 5 15.51 3.15 29.74
C ILE A 5 14.59 2.07 29.17
N ALA A 6 13.41 1.92 29.79
CA ALA A 6 12.32 1.16 29.20
C ALA A 6 11.72 2.02 28.08
N ILE A 7 12.09 1.73 26.83
CA ILE A 7 11.32 2.17 25.66
C ILE A 7 10.10 1.24 25.62
N THR A 8 9.02 1.65 26.29
CA THR A 8 7.72 1.03 26.10
C THR A 8 7.26 1.36 24.69
N VAL A 9 7.47 0.43 23.76
CA VAL A 9 6.72 0.38 22.51
C VAL A 9 5.28 0.07 22.91
N ILE A 10 4.47 1.11 23.08
CA ILE A 10 3.02 0.92 23.07
C ILE A 10 2.68 0.58 21.63
N GLY A 11 2.63 -0.71 21.33
CA GLY A 11 1.93 -1.21 20.15
C GLY A 11 0.48 -0.77 20.27
N TYR A 12 0.13 0.33 19.61
CA TYR A 12 -1.25 0.67 19.39
C TYR A 12 -1.78 -0.29 18.33
N ILE A 13 -2.33 -1.41 18.80
CA ILE A 13 -3.42 -2.07 18.10
C ILE A 13 -4.55 -1.05 18.12
N ILE A 14 -4.66 -0.22 17.07
CA ILE A 14 -5.86 0.60 16.87
C ILE A 14 -6.94 -0.36 16.37
N GLY A 15 -7.56 -1.06 17.33
CA GLY A 15 -8.92 -1.56 17.16
C GLY A 15 -9.87 -0.39 16.89
N PRO A 16 -11.12 -0.65 16.46
CA PRO A 16 -12.05 0.35 15.95
C PRO A 16 -12.08 1.57 16.87
N THR A 17 -11.94 2.75 16.28
CA THR A 17 -11.92 4.04 16.96
C THR A 17 -13.14 4.17 17.86
N ASN A 18 -12.92 4.06 19.17
CA ASN A 18 -13.97 4.02 20.19
C ASN A 18 -14.76 5.34 20.27
N PHE A 19 -15.79 5.47 19.43
CA PHE A 19 -17.00 6.26 19.71
C PHE A 19 -18.12 5.37 20.32
N GLY A 20 -17.82 4.09 20.60
CA GLY A 20 -18.76 3.15 21.24
C GLY A 20 -20.05 2.93 20.45
N MET A 21 -20.00 3.03 19.12
CA MET A 21 -21.06 2.55 18.24
C MET A 21 -20.77 1.08 17.94
N ALA A 22 -21.66 0.20 18.37
CA ALA A 22 -21.59 -1.20 17.97
C ALA A 22 -21.86 -1.30 16.46
N ALA A 23 -21.14 -2.19 15.78
CA ALA A 23 -21.38 -2.49 14.37
C ALA A 23 -22.83 -2.95 14.17
N CYS A 24 -23.46 -2.55 13.06
CA CYS A 24 -24.81 -2.98 12.75
C CYS A 24 -24.86 -4.46 12.38
N PRO A 25 -26.04 -5.11 12.51
CA PRO A 25 -26.22 -6.51 12.14
C PRO A 25 -25.77 -6.78 10.70
N ASP A 26 -25.40 -8.02 10.42
CA ASP A 26 -25.03 -8.51 9.09
C ASP A 26 -23.85 -7.79 8.42
N THR A 27 -23.10 -6.96 9.17
CA THR A 27 -21.89 -6.30 8.68
C THR A 27 -20.65 -7.17 8.92
N PRO A 28 -19.76 -7.32 7.92
CA PRO A 28 -18.49 -8.01 8.13
C PRO A 28 -17.65 -7.32 9.19
N ALA A 29 -16.85 -8.09 9.94
CA ALA A 29 -15.87 -7.53 10.86
C ALA A 29 -14.86 -6.65 10.09
N SER A 30 -14.46 -5.52 10.70
CA SER A 30 -13.42 -4.66 10.15
C SER A 30 -12.06 -5.37 10.20
N ASN A 31 -11.67 -6.03 9.11
CA ASN A 31 -10.35 -6.65 8.97
C ASN A 31 -9.31 -5.71 8.34
N HIS A 32 -9.67 -4.45 8.09
CA HIS A 32 -8.75 -3.50 7.50
C HIS A 32 -7.80 -2.95 8.55
N ARG A 33 -6.50 -3.24 8.37
CA ARG A 33 -5.48 -2.26 8.71
C ARG A 33 -5.77 -1.06 7.81
N VAL A 34 -6.16 0.06 8.42
CA VAL A 34 -6.11 1.36 7.76
C VAL A 34 -4.70 1.44 7.16
N ILE A 35 -4.59 1.43 5.83
CA ILE A 35 -3.35 1.83 5.18
C ILE A 35 -3.26 3.31 5.52
N GLU A 36 -2.52 3.63 6.59
CA GLU A 36 -2.08 4.99 6.82
C GLU A 36 -1.19 5.33 5.63
N ASP A 37 -1.77 5.98 4.61
CA ASP A 37 -0.98 6.63 3.58
C ASP A 37 0.01 7.54 4.31
N GLY A 38 1.29 7.19 4.17
CA GLY A 38 2.39 7.71 4.95
C GLY A 38 2.50 9.23 4.85
N LEU A 39 1.86 9.91 5.79
CA LEU A 39 2.18 11.21 6.37
C LEU A 39 1.14 11.55 7.43
N ALA A 40 0.77 10.58 8.28
CA ALA A 40 0.32 10.93 9.62
C ALA A 40 1.56 11.40 10.40
N ALA A 41 2.01 12.63 10.10
CA ALA A 41 2.68 13.41 11.13
C ALA A 41 1.81 13.27 12.38
N SER A 42 2.40 12.95 13.53
CA SER A 42 1.70 12.83 14.82
C SER A 42 0.89 14.10 15.10
N ILE A 43 -0.32 14.20 14.54
CA ILE A 43 -1.25 15.28 14.79
C ILE A 43 -1.94 14.87 16.07
N MET A 44 -1.47 15.45 17.17
CA MET A 44 -2.17 15.45 18.45
C MET A 44 -3.62 15.90 18.20
N ILE A 45 -4.56 14.95 18.22
CA ILE A 45 -6.00 15.22 18.10
C ILE A 45 -6.40 15.97 19.37
N GLY A 46 -6.38 17.31 19.31
CA GLY A 46 -6.91 18.17 20.36
C GLY A 46 -8.44 18.08 20.44
N PRO A 47 -9.06 18.45 21.57
CA PRO A 47 -10.51 18.51 21.69
C PRO A 47 -11.11 19.43 20.62
N LEU A 48 -12.32 19.10 20.13
CA LEU A 48 -13.08 19.90 19.16
C LEU A 48 -12.98 21.40 19.49
N LYS A 49 -12.44 22.19 18.54
CA LYS A 49 -12.42 23.65 18.65
C LYS A 49 -13.84 24.11 18.98
N LYS A 50 -14.00 25.06 19.92
CA LYS A 50 -15.33 25.55 20.34
C LYS A 50 -16.20 26.00 19.16
N SER A 51 -15.59 26.56 18.10
CA SER A 51 -16.27 26.97 16.85
C SER A 51 -16.90 25.81 16.07
N ASN A 52 -16.44 24.59 16.29
CA ASN A 52 -16.82 23.41 15.51
C ASN A 52 -17.75 22.47 16.28
N ARG A 53 -18.11 22.84 17.51
CA ARG A 53 -19.14 22.15 18.30
C ARG A 53 -20.52 22.66 17.85
N PRO A 54 -21.52 21.77 17.72
CA PRO A 54 -22.90 22.19 17.54
C PRO A 54 -23.28 23.23 18.61
N LEU A 55 -23.73 24.40 18.16
CA LEU A 55 -24.15 25.49 19.07
C LEU A 55 -25.59 25.29 19.57
N ALA A 56 -26.38 24.49 18.86
CA ALA A 56 -27.75 24.14 19.20
C ALA A 56 -28.05 22.69 18.79
N HIS A 57 -28.82 22.00 19.62
CA HIS A 57 -29.39 20.71 19.26
C HIS A 57 -30.55 20.92 18.28
N HIS A 58 -30.48 20.26 17.14
CA HIS A 58 -31.54 20.17 16.15
C HIS A 58 -32.08 18.75 16.13
N THR A 59 -33.35 18.59 16.43
CA THR A 59 -33.99 17.27 16.43
C THR A 59 -34.04 16.72 15.01
N MET A 60 -33.59 15.48 14.85
CA MET A 60 -33.70 14.76 13.58
C MET A 60 -35.19 14.59 13.21
N PRO A 61 -35.58 14.86 11.94
CA PRO A 61 -36.96 14.70 11.50
C PRO A 61 -37.49 13.28 11.73
N ASN A 62 -38.78 13.18 12.05
CA ASN A 62 -39.49 11.90 12.09
C ASN A 62 -39.91 11.47 10.68
N GLY A 63 -39.93 10.16 10.43
CA GLY A 63 -40.38 9.59 9.17
C GLY A 63 -40.46 8.08 9.23
N THR A 64 -41.08 7.48 8.22
CA THR A 64 -41.10 6.02 8.03
C THR A 64 -39.75 5.56 7.49
N LEU A 65 -39.38 4.30 7.76
CA LEU A 65 -38.13 3.74 7.23
C LEU A 65 -38.09 3.82 5.70
N SER A 66 -39.21 3.59 5.02
CA SER A 66 -39.33 3.68 3.56
C SER A 66 -38.93 5.04 2.96
N SER A 67 -39.06 6.13 3.72
CA SER A 67 -38.70 7.48 3.28
C SER A 67 -37.24 7.85 3.56
N VAL A 68 -36.46 6.94 4.16
CA VAL A 68 -35.05 7.14 4.49
C VAL A 68 -34.17 6.87 3.27
N ARG A 69 -33.25 7.79 3.00
CA ARG A 69 -32.12 7.60 2.07
C ARG A 69 -30.84 8.08 2.77
N ILE A 70 -29.82 7.23 2.78
CA ILE A 70 -28.51 7.54 3.34
C ILE A 70 -27.50 7.39 2.22
N SER A 71 -26.72 8.44 1.94
CA SER A 71 -25.70 8.36 0.90
C SER A 71 -24.34 8.81 1.40
N LEU A 72 -23.30 8.18 0.86
CA LEU A 72 -21.91 8.57 1.02
C LEU A 72 -21.31 8.75 -0.38
N GLU A 73 -20.64 9.88 -0.59
CA GLU A 73 -19.85 10.15 -1.78
C GLU A 73 -18.39 10.35 -1.36
N ARG A 74 -17.46 9.62 -1.99
CA ARG A 74 -16.01 9.81 -1.85
C ARG A 74 -15.39 10.20 -3.19
N SER A 75 -14.63 11.30 -3.21
CA SER A 75 -13.94 11.78 -4.43
C SER A 75 -12.43 11.51 -4.41
N LEU A 76 -11.82 11.57 -5.59
CA LEU A 76 -10.37 11.45 -5.81
C LEU A 76 -9.57 12.48 -5.01
N CYS A 77 -8.51 12.02 -4.33
CA CYS A 77 -7.47 12.84 -3.70
C CYS A 77 -6.20 12.90 -4.58
N ARG A 78 -5.19 13.69 -4.20
CA ARG A 78 -3.85 13.62 -4.82
C ARG A 78 -3.13 12.34 -4.35
N GLY A 79 -3.57 11.19 -4.86
CA GLY A 79 -3.11 9.88 -4.42
C GLY A 79 -3.98 8.75 -4.97
N SER A 80 -4.10 7.67 -4.20
CA SER A 80 -4.84 6.46 -4.59
C SER A 80 -6.16 6.31 -3.82
N CYS A 81 -6.78 7.42 -3.40
CA CYS A 81 -8.03 7.36 -2.65
C CYS A 81 -9.17 6.83 -3.52
N PRO A 82 -9.97 5.88 -3.02
CA PRO A 82 -11.08 5.31 -3.76
C PRO A 82 -12.14 6.38 -4.05
N SER A 83 -12.60 6.44 -5.30
CA SER A 83 -13.72 7.27 -5.70
C SER A 83 -14.95 6.43 -6.00
N TYR A 84 -16.01 6.67 -5.25
CA TYR A 84 -17.30 6.00 -5.40
C TYR A 84 -18.43 6.80 -4.75
N SER A 85 -19.66 6.37 -5.03
CA SER A 85 -20.82 6.74 -4.25
C SER A 85 -21.63 5.51 -3.86
N ILE A 86 -22.35 5.61 -2.75
CA ILE A 86 -23.30 4.59 -2.31
C ILE A 86 -24.55 5.26 -1.78
N GLU A 87 -25.72 4.71 -2.12
CA GLU A 87 -27.02 5.06 -1.54
C GLU A 87 -27.63 3.82 -0.89
N LEU A 88 -28.00 3.93 0.38
CA LEU A 88 -28.73 2.94 1.16
C LEU A 88 -30.15 3.46 1.39
N ARG A 89 -31.15 2.62 1.09
CA ARG A 89 -32.57 2.97 1.22
C ARG A 89 -33.20 2.18 2.36
N GLY A 90 -34.18 2.78 3.03
CA GLY A 90 -34.83 2.10 4.15
C GLY A 90 -35.77 0.95 3.78
N ASP A 91 -36.01 0.71 2.49
CA ASP A 91 -36.63 -0.55 2.03
C ASP A 91 -35.62 -1.71 1.93
N GLY A 92 -34.33 -1.46 2.21
CA GLY A 92 -33.25 -2.43 2.13
C GLY A 92 -32.42 -2.33 0.86
N SER A 93 -32.94 -1.67 -0.18
CA SER A 93 -32.23 -1.56 -1.45
C SER A 93 -31.02 -0.64 -1.35
N ALA A 94 -29.93 -1.04 -1.99
CA ALA A 94 -28.68 -0.30 -2.04
C ALA A 94 -28.16 -0.20 -3.46
N LEU A 95 -27.56 0.95 -3.79
CA LEU A 95 -26.90 1.20 -5.06
C LEU A 95 -25.51 1.76 -4.81
N TYR A 96 -24.49 1.01 -5.22
CA TYR A 96 -23.10 1.43 -5.24
C TYR A 96 -22.69 1.85 -6.66
N THR A 97 -21.84 2.86 -6.80
CA THR A 97 -21.22 3.28 -8.06
C THR A 97 -19.74 3.53 -7.84
N GLY A 98 -18.90 2.60 -8.27
CA GLY A 98 -17.44 2.68 -8.20
C GLY A 98 -16.83 3.31 -9.45
N LYS A 99 -15.79 4.15 -9.27
CA LYS A 99 -15.09 4.82 -10.37
C LYS A 99 -13.61 4.46 -10.41
N ASP A 100 -12.83 5.07 -9.52
CA ASP A 100 -11.37 5.03 -9.56
C ASP A 100 -10.81 4.46 -8.25
N PHE A 101 -9.69 3.73 -8.32
CA PHE A 101 -9.02 3.13 -7.16
C PHE A 101 -9.93 2.23 -6.28
N VAL A 102 -10.91 1.58 -6.90
CA VAL A 102 -11.79 0.58 -6.27
C VAL A 102 -11.54 -0.79 -6.91
N LEU A 103 -11.77 -1.87 -6.16
CA LEU A 103 -11.61 -3.23 -6.65
C LEU A 103 -12.57 -3.53 -7.82
N VAL A 104 -13.85 -3.18 -7.67
CA VAL A 104 -14.92 -3.38 -8.66
C VAL A 104 -15.51 -2.03 -9.06
N THR A 105 -15.42 -1.69 -10.34
CA THR A 105 -15.95 -0.44 -10.91
C THR A 105 -17.33 -0.67 -11.52
N GLY A 106 -18.10 0.42 -11.68
CA GLY A 106 -19.43 0.36 -12.26
C GLY A 106 -20.54 0.46 -11.21
N GLN A 107 -21.77 0.21 -11.65
CA GLN A 107 -22.97 0.30 -10.82
C GLN A 107 -23.41 -1.08 -10.34
N HIS A 108 -23.61 -1.22 -9.04
CA HIS A 108 -23.91 -2.49 -8.39
C HIS A 108 -25.09 -2.33 -7.44
N ALA A 109 -26.17 -3.06 -7.70
CA ALA A 109 -27.39 -3.05 -6.89
C ALA A 109 -27.43 -4.28 -6.00
N PHE A 110 -27.71 -4.08 -4.71
CA PHE A 110 -27.77 -5.18 -3.74
C PHE A 110 -28.74 -4.86 -2.61
N GLU A 111 -29.04 -5.87 -1.82
CA GLU A 111 -29.94 -5.76 -0.67
C GLU A 111 -29.17 -5.74 0.64
N VAL A 112 -29.70 -4.99 1.59
CA VAL A 112 -29.26 -4.87 2.98
C VAL A 112 -30.49 -5.10 3.86
N SER A 113 -30.33 -5.80 4.99
CA SER A 113 -31.47 -6.06 5.87
C SER A 113 -32.05 -4.74 6.42
N PRO A 114 -33.38 -4.58 6.46
CA PRO A 114 -34.00 -3.39 7.04
C PRO A 114 -33.54 -3.10 8.47
N GLU A 115 -33.19 -4.14 9.23
CA GLU A 115 -32.62 -4.07 10.58
C GLU A 115 -31.27 -3.34 10.59
N THR A 116 -30.39 -3.60 9.61
CA THR A 116 -29.13 -2.88 9.44
C THR A 116 -29.37 -1.40 9.15
N ILE A 117 -30.35 -1.05 8.31
CA ILE A 117 -30.68 0.35 8.03
C ILE A 117 -31.27 1.05 9.26
N GLN A 118 -32.12 0.37 10.02
CA GLN A 118 -32.65 0.89 11.29
C GLN A 118 -31.53 1.13 12.31
N CYS A 119 -30.58 0.21 12.41
CA CYS A 119 -29.40 0.35 13.24
C CYS A 119 -28.56 1.57 12.83
N LEU A 120 -28.28 1.73 11.53
CA LEU A 120 -27.53 2.87 11.02
C LEU A 120 -28.26 4.19 11.34
N LEU A 121 -29.58 4.24 11.12
CA LEU A 121 -30.38 5.41 11.48
C LEU A 121 -30.33 5.73 12.99
N ALA A 122 -30.26 4.71 13.85
CA ALA A 122 -30.06 4.90 15.29
C ALA A 122 -28.66 5.47 15.60
N GLN A 123 -27.63 5.09 14.86
CA GLN A 123 -26.31 5.71 14.96
C GLN A 123 -26.34 7.19 14.55
N PHE A 124 -27.04 7.56 13.46
CA PHE A 124 -27.25 8.96 13.08
C PHE A 124 -27.90 9.79 14.18
N ARG A 125 -28.90 9.23 14.88
CA ARG A 125 -29.53 9.86 16.06
C ARG A 125 -28.51 10.02 17.20
N LYS A 126 -27.75 8.98 17.52
CA LYS A 126 -26.72 9.00 18.58
C LYS A 126 -25.59 9.99 18.29
N ALA A 127 -25.26 10.17 17.01
CA ALA A 127 -24.27 11.15 16.54
C ALA A 127 -24.76 12.59 16.58
N ASP A 128 -26.05 12.82 16.87
CA ASP A 128 -26.70 14.13 16.77
C ASP A 128 -26.45 14.79 15.39
N PHE A 129 -26.57 13.99 14.32
CA PHE A 129 -26.12 14.35 12.97
C PHE A 129 -26.76 15.65 12.45
N TRP A 130 -28.02 15.90 12.79
CA TRP A 130 -28.74 17.10 12.34
C TRP A 130 -28.15 18.40 12.91
N SER A 131 -27.52 18.30 14.07
CA SER A 131 -26.89 19.41 14.79
C SER A 131 -25.47 19.71 14.33
N LEU A 132 -24.86 18.82 13.55
CA LEU A 132 -23.51 19.00 13.03
C LEU A 132 -23.44 20.17 12.03
N ASN A 133 -22.25 20.76 11.87
CA ASN A 133 -22.03 21.75 10.82
C ASN A 133 -22.15 21.08 9.45
N ASN A 134 -22.56 21.85 8.44
CA ASN A 134 -22.69 21.33 7.07
C ASN A 134 -21.33 21.02 6.42
N SER A 135 -20.22 21.52 6.97
CA SER A 135 -18.89 21.37 6.38
C SER A 135 -17.77 21.49 7.43
N TYR A 136 -16.77 20.62 7.31
CA TYR A 136 -15.53 20.60 8.10
C TYR A 136 -14.32 20.52 7.16
N ILE A 137 -13.96 21.64 6.51
CA ILE A 137 -12.90 21.70 5.49
C ILE A 137 -11.73 22.58 5.97
N ALA A 138 -10.50 22.16 5.66
CA ALA A 138 -9.30 23.00 5.70
C ALA A 138 -8.82 23.33 4.28
N PRO A 139 -8.19 24.50 4.07
CA PRO A 139 -7.60 24.84 2.78
C PRO A 139 -6.35 23.99 2.52
N PHE A 140 -6.52 22.88 1.80
CA PHE A 140 -5.44 22.05 1.29
C PHE A 140 -5.49 21.98 -0.24
N TYR A 141 -4.33 21.74 -0.86
CA TYR A 141 -4.16 21.84 -2.31
C TYR A 141 -4.96 20.82 -3.13
N ASP A 142 -5.44 19.72 -2.53
CA ASP A 142 -6.12 18.63 -3.23
C ASP A 142 -7.63 18.53 -2.92
N SER A 143 -8.07 19.02 -1.74
CA SER A 143 -9.47 19.16 -1.28
C SER A 143 -10.49 18.17 -1.88
N PRO A 144 -10.26 16.84 -1.81
CA PRO A 144 -11.33 15.89 -2.08
C PRO A 144 -12.48 16.08 -1.08
N LYS A 145 -13.61 15.52 -1.43
CA LYS A 145 -14.88 15.76 -0.79
C LYS A 145 -15.47 14.41 -0.39
N TYR A 146 -15.51 14.14 0.91
CA TYR A 146 -16.39 13.13 1.47
C TYR A 146 -17.69 13.80 1.87
N GLN A 147 -18.81 13.20 1.48
CA GLN A 147 -20.12 13.78 1.78
C GLN A 147 -21.08 12.70 2.27
N VAL A 148 -21.41 12.76 3.56
CA VAL A 148 -22.51 11.99 4.14
C VAL A 148 -23.79 12.79 4.00
N THR A 149 -24.85 12.17 3.48
CA THR A 149 -26.18 12.77 3.38
C THR A 149 -27.22 11.85 3.97
N LEU A 150 -28.09 12.40 4.81
CA LEU A 150 -29.29 11.75 5.34
C LEU A 150 -30.53 12.50 4.84
N MET A 151 -31.42 11.78 4.18
CA MET A 151 -32.76 12.23 3.83
C MET A 151 -33.82 11.43 4.57
N ILE A 152 -34.85 12.13 5.06
CA ILE A 152 -36.04 11.56 5.69
C ILE A 152 -37.24 12.30 5.12
N GLY A 153 -37.98 11.68 4.20
CA GLY A 153 -39.04 12.35 3.45
C GLY A 153 -38.47 13.50 2.60
N SER A 154 -38.98 14.72 2.80
CA SER A 154 -38.49 15.93 2.12
C SER A 154 -37.32 16.62 2.83
N HIS A 155 -36.97 16.18 4.04
CA HIS A 155 -35.88 16.77 4.81
C HIS A 155 -34.54 16.18 4.39
N LYS A 156 -33.54 17.04 4.16
CA LYS A 156 -32.18 16.66 3.77
C LYS A 156 -31.14 17.34 4.65
N LYS A 157 -30.18 16.57 5.14
CA LYS A 157 -28.97 17.06 5.81
C LYS A 157 -27.75 16.44 5.13
N SER A 158 -26.76 17.27 4.82
CA SER A 158 -25.46 16.84 4.31
C SER A 158 -24.35 17.42 5.17
N VAL A 159 -23.32 16.60 5.41
CA VAL A 159 -22.07 16.99 6.06
C VAL A 159 -20.94 16.67 5.09
N ILE A 160 -20.13 17.67 4.77
CA ILE A 160 -18.95 17.53 3.91
C ILE A 160 -17.69 17.50 4.78
N ASP A 161 -16.81 16.54 4.57
CA ASP A 161 -15.50 16.51 5.20
C ASP A 161 -14.37 16.04 4.28
N TYR A 162 -13.17 16.56 4.55
CA TYR A 162 -11.88 15.97 4.22
C TYR A 162 -10.78 16.78 4.93
N VAL A 163 -9.83 16.09 5.57
CA VAL A 163 -8.89 16.66 6.57
C VAL A 163 -9.58 17.24 7.83
N GLY A 164 -10.84 16.85 8.07
CA GLY A 164 -11.67 17.29 9.18
C GLY A 164 -11.02 17.09 10.56
N LEU A 165 -10.30 15.98 10.76
CA LEU A 165 -9.61 15.70 12.04
C LEU A 165 -8.60 16.80 12.40
N ALA A 166 -7.94 17.42 11.42
CA ALA A 166 -6.99 18.52 11.64
C ALA A 166 -7.68 19.86 11.98
N VAL A 167 -8.96 20.01 11.62
CA VAL A 167 -9.76 21.18 11.97
C VAL A 167 -10.67 20.96 13.18
N GLY A 168 -10.67 19.76 13.77
CA GLY A 168 -11.54 19.43 14.89
C GLY A 168 -12.93 19.02 14.44
N MET A 169 -13.00 18.06 13.52
CA MET A 169 -14.20 17.33 13.13
C MET A 169 -14.64 16.34 14.22
N PRO A 170 -15.96 16.20 14.46
CA PRO A 170 -16.48 15.18 15.37
C PRO A 170 -16.13 13.77 14.91
N LYS A 171 -15.56 12.95 15.80
CA LYS A 171 -15.30 11.51 15.56
C LYS A 171 -16.55 10.74 15.09
N ALA A 172 -17.74 11.24 15.44
CA ALA A 172 -19.01 10.67 15.02
C ALA A 172 -19.22 10.71 13.50
N VAL A 173 -18.67 11.69 12.79
CA VAL A 173 -18.80 11.75 11.31
C VAL A 173 -18.02 10.59 10.69
N THR A 174 -16.73 10.46 11.01
CA THR A 174 -15.91 9.32 10.56
C THR A 174 -16.52 7.97 10.94
N ALA A 175 -17.09 7.85 12.15
CA ALA A 175 -17.74 6.61 12.56
C ALA A 175 -18.97 6.25 11.69
N LEU A 176 -19.75 7.25 11.25
CA LEU A 176 -20.88 7.04 10.35
C LEU A 176 -20.41 6.68 8.93
N GLU A 177 -19.35 7.33 8.42
CA GLU A 177 -18.74 7.00 7.14
C GLU A 177 -18.23 5.55 7.12
N ASP A 178 -17.45 5.18 8.13
CA ASP A 178 -16.90 3.82 8.29
C ASP A 178 -18.02 2.77 8.36
N GLU A 179 -19.15 3.09 8.99
CA GLU A 179 -20.30 2.19 9.07
C GLU A 179 -21.00 2.05 7.71
N ILE A 180 -21.22 3.14 6.98
CA ILE A 180 -21.78 3.09 5.62
C ILE A 180 -20.88 2.22 4.72
N ASP A 181 -19.56 2.39 4.84
CA ASP A 181 -18.59 1.61 4.09
C ASP A 181 -18.62 0.12 4.47
N ARG A 182 -18.68 -0.21 5.77
CA ARG A 182 -18.83 -1.58 6.26
C ARG A 182 -20.11 -2.26 5.77
N ILE A 183 -21.23 -1.52 5.72
CA ILE A 183 -22.52 -2.06 5.30
C ILE A 183 -22.49 -2.43 3.81
N GLY A 184 -21.93 -1.58 2.97
CA GLY A 184 -22.15 -1.69 1.52
C GLY A 184 -20.97 -1.44 0.62
N ALA A 185 -20.08 -0.49 0.91
CA ALA A 185 -19.04 -0.09 -0.04
C ALA A 185 -17.81 -1.02 -0.02
N ASN A 186 -17.39 -1.51 1.16
CA ASN A 186 -16.14 -2.26 1.33
C ASN A 186 -16.04 -3.50 0.43
N ARG A 187 -17.15 -4.21 0.20
CA ARG A 187 -17.20 -5.37 -0.70
C ARG A 187 -16.79 -5.04 -2.13
N TRP A 188 -17.00 -3.81 -2.57
CA TRP A 188 -16.68 -3.35 -3.93
C TRP A 188 -15.37 -2.57 -3.98
N VAL A 189 -15.03 -1.87 -2.89
CA VAL A 189 -13.81 -1.06 -2.83
C VAL A 189 -12.58 -1.90 -2.55
N TYR A 190 -12.65 -2.81 -1.58
CA TYR A 190 -11.50 -3.61 -1.11
C TYR A 190 -11.69 -5.13 -1.29
N GLY A 191 -12.95 -5.57 -1.39
CA GLY A 191 -13.31 -6.98 -1.43
C GLY A 191 -13.54 -7.56 -0.03
N ASP A 192 -14.56 -8.40 0.10
CA ASP A 192 -14.89 -9.19 1.27
C ASP A 192 -15.59 -10.52 0.87
N SER A 193 -16.08 -11.26 1.85
CA SER A 193 -16.80 -12.53 1.64
C SER A 193 -18.10 -12.39 0.84
N LYS A 194 -18.66 -11.18 0.72
CA LYS A 194 -19.88 -10.89 -0.05
C LYS A 194 -19.59 -10.46 -1.48
N THR A 195 -18.37 -10.12 -1.85
CA THR A 195 -18.01 -9.66 -3.20
C THR A 195 -18.39 -10.67 -4.28
N LEU A 196 -17.87 -11.91 -4.19
CA LEU A 196 -18.12 -12.95 -5.19
C LEU A 196 -19.60 -13.37 -5.26
N PRO A 197 -20.30 -13.62 -4.14
CA PRO A 197 -21.75 -13.83 -4.18
C PRO A 197 -22.52 -12.70 -4.87
N SER A 198 -22.13 -11.43 -4.63
CA SER A 198 -22.79 -10.28 -5.25
C SER A 198 -22.58 -10.26 -6.77
N LEU A 199 -21.34 -10.48 -7.23
CA LEU A 199 -21.03 -10.59 -8.67
C LEU A 199 -21.80 -11.72 -9.36
N ARG A 200 -21.92 -12.89 -8.71
CA ARG A 200 -22.71 -14.02 -9.25
C ARG A 200 -24.19 -13.66 -9.37
N ASN A 201 -24.75 -12.98 -8.37
CA ASN A 201 -26.15 -12.55 -8.37
C ASN A 201 -26.42 -11.54 -9.50
N GLU A 202 -25.42 -10.73 -9.87
CA GLU A 202 -25.48 -9.82 -11.00
C GLU A 202 -25.22 -10.49 -12.36
N HIS A 203 -25.02 -11.82 -12.40
CA HIS A 203 -24.63 -12.57 -13.59
C HIS A 203 -23.36 -12.01 -14.27
N PHE A 204 -22.41 -11.56 -13.45
CA PHE A 204 -21.14 -11.02 -13.93
C PHE A 204 -20.36 -12.06 -14.76
N ASP A 205 -19.82 -11.64 -15.90
CA ASP A 205 -18.99 -12.49 -16.74
C ASP A 205 -17.56 -12.57 -16.18
N PHE A 206 -17.27 -13.66 -15.48
CA PHE A 206 -15.94 -13.94 -14.91
C PHE A 206 -14.87 -14.22 -15.96
N HIS A 207 -15.19 -14.40 -17.25
CA HIS A 207 -14.20 -14.61 -18.31
C HIS A 207 -13.82 -13.29 -19.02
N SER A 208 -14.45 -12.18 -18.64
CA SER A 208 -14.29 -10.88 -19.26
C SER A 208 -12.96 -10.19 -18.92
N GLU A 209 -12.62 -9.16 -19.72
CA GLU A 209 -11.52 -8.24 -19.41
C GLU A 209 -11.76 -7.48 -18.09
N ALA A 210 -13.02 -7.21 -17.74
CA ALA A 210 -13.37 -6.60 -16.46
C ALA A 210 -12.97 -7.53 -15.29
N ALA A 211 -13.23 -8.83 -15.39
CA ALA A 211 -12.79 -9.81 -14.39
C ALA A 211 -11.26 -9.85 -14.24
N ALA A 212 -10.55 -9.80 -15.37
CA ALA A 212 -9.09 -9.73 -15.39
C ALA A 212 -8.56 -8.44 -14.72
N THR A 213 -9.26 -7.32 -14.93
CA THR A 213 -8.92 -6.02 -14.32
C THR A 213 -9.18 -6.02 -12.82
N ILE A 214 -10.32 -6.56 -12.36
CA ILE A 214 -10.63 -6.71 -10.93
C ILE A 214 -9.54 -7.54 -10.24
N LEU A 215 -9.18 -8.68 -10.85
CA LEU A 215 -8.10 -9.53 -10.36
C LEU A 215 -6.77 -8.76 -10.26
N ALA A 216 -6.42 -7.98 -11.28
CA ALA A 216 -5.19 -7.20 -11.30
C ALA A 216 -5.17 -6.05 -10.28
N ASN A 217 -6.28 -5.33 -10.11
CA ASN A 217 -6.45 -4.28 -9.11
C ASN A 217 -6.29 -4.85 -7.69
N GLY A 218 -6.88 -6.02 -7.43
CA GLY A 218 -6.86 -6.67 -6.12
C GLY A 218 -5.59 -7.46 -5.80
N ALA A 219 -4.78 -7.82 -6.80
CA ALA A 219 -3.67 -8.76 -6.64
C ALA A 219 -2.66 -8.37 -5.54
N ALA A 220 -2.47 -7.08 -5.27
CA ALA A 220 -1.57 -6.61 -4.21
C ALA A 220 -2.14 -6.72 -2.79
N SER A 221 -3.46 -6.59 -2.60
CA SER A 221 -4.05 -6.34 -1.28
C SER A 221 -5.45 -6.92 -1.01
N ALA A 222 -6.26 -7.23 -2.03
CA ALA A 222 -7.60 -7.79 -1.83
C ALA A 222 -7.52 -9.17 -1.15
N PRO A 223 -8.54 -9.60 -0.38
CA PRO A 223 -8.50 -10.87 0.33
C PRO A 223 -8.20 -12.07 -0.58
N ASP A 224 -7.39 -13.02 -0.08
CA ASP A 224 -7.02 -14.24 -0.81
C ASP A 224 -8.25 -14.99 -1.33
N GLU A 225 -9.30 -15.10 -0.51
CA GLU A 225 -10.57 -15.76 -0.88
C GLU A 225 -11.21 -15.16 -2.13
N VAL A 226 -11.23 -13.82 -2.23
CA VAL A 226 -11.79 -13.12 -3.40
C VAL A 226 -10.96 -13.41 -4.65
N LEU A 227 -9.63 -13.35 -4.55
CA LEU A 227 -8.73 -13.58 -5.69
C LEU A 227 -8.74 -15.03 -6.16
N PHE A 228 -8.70 -15.99 -5.23
CA PHE A 228 -8.82 -17.41 -5.58
C PHE A 228 -10.18 -17.72 -6.18
N GLY A 229 -11.26 -17.13 -5.65
CA GLY A 229 -12.59 -17.32 -6.22
C GLY A 229 -12.71 -16.72 -7.62
N LEU A 230 -12.17 -15.52 -7.88
CA LEU A 230 -12.11 -14.96 -9.25
C LEU A 230 -11.39 -15.92 -10.22
N LEU A 231 -10.22 -16.44 -9.83
CA LEU A 231 -9.46 -17.40 -10.64
C LEU A 231 -10.19 -18.74 -10.83
N ALA A 232 -10.96 -19.19 -9.84
CA ALA A 232 -11.76 -20.41 -9.92
C ALA A 232 -12.95 -20.24 -10.87
N GLU A 233 -13.58 -19.07 -10.88
CA GLU A 233 -14.69 -18.72 -11.78
C GLU A 233 -14.26 -18.45 -13.24
N GLY A 234 -12.94 -18.33 -13.49
CA GLY A 234 -12.40 -18.19 -14.85
C GLY A 234 -11.79 -16.83 -15.17
N ALA A 235 -11.56 -15.96 -14.17
CA ALA A 235 -10.90 -14.66 -14.39
C ALA A 235 -9.54 -14.83 -15.07
N PRO A 236 -9.30 -14.16 -16.22
CA PRO A 236 -8.03 -14.24 -16.91
C PRO A 236 -6.86 -13.74 -16.03
N ALA A 237 -5.84 -14.58 -15.85
CA ALA A 237 -4.66 -14.26 -15.04
C ALA A 237 -3.73 -13.20 -15.67
N THR A 238 -4.00 -12.83 -16.92
CA THR A 238 -3.19 -11.89 -17.73
C THR A 238 -3.71 -10.46 -17.68
N GLY A 239 -4.69 -10.18 -16.80
CA GLY A 239 -5.26 -8.86 -16.59
C GLY A 239 -4.24 -7.82 -16.12
N ARG A 240 -4.55 -6.55 -16.41
CA ARG A 240 -3.76 -5.39 -16.00
C ARG A 240 -4.58 -4.45 -15.14
N ILE A 241 -3.89 -3.69 -14.29
CA ILE A 241 -4.54 -2.61 -13.54
C ILE A 241 -5.10 -1.59 -14.52
N SER A 242 -6.34 -1.16 -14.26
CA SER A 242 -6.90 0.03 -14.89
C SER A 242 -6.49 1.26 -14.06
N ILE A 243 -5.68 2.14 -14.65
CA ILE A 243 -5.30 3.41 -14.03
C ILE A 243 -5.86 4.53 -14.90
N PRO A 244 -6.65 5.46 -14.34
CA PRO A 244 -7.09 6.65 -15.07
C PRO A 244 -5.88 7.40 -15.61
N PHE A 245 -5.93 7.79 -16.90
CA PHE A 245 -4.89 8.59 -17.58
C PHE A 245 -3.54 7.91 -17.88
N ARG A 246 -3.39 6.58 -17.68
CA ARG A 246 -2.22 5.81 -18.14
C ARG A 246 -2.64 4.65 -19.06
N SER A 247 -2.20 4.68 -20.32
CA SER A 247 -2.56 3.67 -21.33
C SER A 247 -1.42 2.74 -21.74
N ILE A 248 -0.17 3.00 -21.33
CA ILE A 248 0.98 2.25 -21.84
C ILE A 248 1.81 1.81 -20.62
N ASN A 249 1.82 0.50 -20.35
CA ASN A 249 2.56 -0.18 -19.27
C ASN A 249 1.93 -0.22 -17.87
N SER A 250 0.60 -0.34 -17.76
CA SER A 250 -0.02 -0.69 -16.47
C SER A 250 0.41 -2.09 -16.02
N PRO A 251 0.77 -2.28 -14.73
CA PRO A 251 1.23 -3.57 -14.24
C PRO A 251 0.16 -4.66 -14.32
N THR A 252 0.59 -5.90 -14.59
CA THR A 252 -0.26 -7.09 -14.56
C THR A 252 -0.60 -7.54 -13.13
N ALA A 253 -1.60 -8.42 -12.99
CA ALA A 253 -1.93 -9.07 -11.72
C ALA A 253 -0.70 -9.76 -11.08
N ILE A 254 0.11 -10.45 -11.89
CA ILE A 254 1.31 -11.15 -11.38
C ILE A 254 2.39 -10.17 -10.93
N GLU A 255 2.60 -9.05 -11.63
CA GLU A 255 3.54 -8.01 -11.19
C GLU A 255 3.14 -7.40 -9.83
N GLN A 256 1.84 -7.21 -9.61
CA GLN A 256 1.30 -6.69 -8.35
C GLN A 256 1.44 -7.68 -7.20
N ALA A 257 0.99 -8.92 -7.40
CA ALA A 257 1.14 -9.98 -6.40
C ALA A 257 2.62 -10.24 -6.06
N SER A 258 3.51 -10.17 -7.07
CA SER A 258 4.94 -10.32 -6.91
C SER A 258 5.54 -9.18 -6.06
N GLY A 259 5.18 -7.93 -6.36
CA GLY A 259 5.64 -6.77 -5.59
C GLY A 259 5.10 -6.72 -4.17
N ALA A 260 3.93 -7.31 -3.93
CA ALA A 260 3.34 -7.45 -2.61
C ALA A 260 3.96 -8.60 -1.80
N GLY A 261 4.61 -9.57 -2.46
CA GLY A 261 5.20 -10.75 -1.84
C GLY A 261 4.18 -11.87 -1.55
N ARG A 262 3.07 -11.94 -2.29
CA ARG A 262 1.96 -12.87 -2.04
C ARG A 262 2.16 -14.21 -2.74
N THR A 263 2.98 -15.08 -2.15
CA THR A 263 3.39 -16.37 -2.75
C THR A 263 2.23 -17.21 -3.28
N ALA A 264 1.17 -17.41 -2.49
CA ALA A 264 0.04 -18.26 -2.88
C ALA A 264 -0.74 -17.69 -4.09
N ILE A 265 -0.91 -16.37 -4.14
CA ILE A 265 -1.53 -15.69 -5.29
C ILE A 265 -0.64 -15.77 -6.53
N VAL A 266 0.67 -15.58 -6.38
CA VAL A 266 1.63 -15.73 -7.49
C VAL A 266 1.57 -17.14 -8.06
N GLN A 267 1.61 -18.17 -7.22
CA GLN A 267 1.50 -19.56 -7.66
C GLN A 267 0.18 -19.85 -8.40
N ALA A 268 -0.95 -19.33 -7.92
CA ALA A 268 -2.23 -19.51 -8.58
C ALA A 268 -2.31 -18.78 -9.93
N LEU A 269 -1.77 -17.56 -10.02
CA LEU A 269 -1.67 -16.81 -11.28
C LEU A 269 -0.80 -17.55 -12.31
N LEU A 270 0.36 -18.06 -11.88
CA LEU A 270 1.26 -18.85 -12.72
C LEU A 270 0.57 -20.12 -13.24
N ALA A 271 -0.11 -20.87 -12.36
CA ALA A 271 -0.88 -22.06 -12.73
C ALA A 271 -2.01 -21.77 -13.73
N LYS A 272 -2.51 -20.53 -13.74
CA LYS A 272 -3.54 -20.05 -14.68
C LYS A 272 -2.96 -19.36 -15.91
N GLY A 273 -1.66 -19.48 -16.17
CA GLY A 273 -1.04 -18.96 -17.38
C GLY A 273 -0.78 -17.44 -17.35
N ALA A 274 -0.47 -16.84 -16.19
CA ALA A 274 -0.14 -15.42 -16.13
C ALA A 274 1.03 -14.99 -17.05
N PHE A 275 1.87 -15.93 -17.50
CA PHE A 275 2.93 -15.70 -18.49
C PHE A 275 2.60 -16.17 -19.91
N SER A 276 1.44 -16.79 -20.15
CA SER A 276 1.07 -17.33 -21.47
C SER A 276 0.53 -16.29 -22.43
N ALA A 277 0.15 -15.10 -21.95
CA ALA A 277 -0.16 -13.96 -22.80
C ALA A 277 0.28 -12.65 -22.11
N GLY A 278 0.96 -11.79 -22.87
CA GLY A 278 1.47 -10.53 -22.38
C GLY A 278 2.61 -9.99 -23.25
N PRO A 279 3.07 -8.75 -23.01
CA PRO A 279 4.29 -8.21 -23.59
C PRO A 279 5.47 -9.12 -23.27
N SER A 280 6.51 -9.02 -24.09
CA SER A 280 7.69 -9.89 -23.96
C SER A 280 8.41 -9.78 -22.61
N ASP A 281 8.14 -8.75 -21.80
CA ASP A 281 8.88 -8.41 -20.58
C ASP A 281 8.11 -8.65 -19.26
N VAL A 282 6.91 -9.26 -19.28
CA VAL A 282 6.11 -9.50 -18.05
C VAL A 282 6.86 -10.35 -17.03
N ARG A 283 7.60 -11.37 -17.47
CA ARG A 283 8.39 -12.23 -16.57
C ARG A 283 9.50 -11.45 -15.88
N GLU A 284 10.17 -10.60 -16.63
CA GLU A 284 11.25 -9.73 -16.19
C GLU A 284 10.73 -8.66 -15.22
N ALA A 285 9.59 -8.05 -15.54
CA ALA A 285 8.91 -7.09 -14.68
C ALA A 285 8.45 -7.75 -13.37
N ALA A 286 7.86 -8.94 -13.43
CA ALA A 286 7.46 -9.72 -12.27
C ALA A 286 8.68 -10.09 -11.40
N LEU A 287 9.80 -10.51 -12.00
CA LEU A 287 11.04 -10.82 -11.27
C LEU A 287 11.60 -9.58 -10.56
N ARG A 288 11.64 -8.42 -11.23
CA ARG A 288 12.06 -7.16 -10.60
C ARG A 288 11.16 -6.79 -9.42
N ARG A 289 9.85 -6.93 -9.57
CA ARG A 289 8.86 -6.69 -8.50
C ARG A 289 9.03 -7.66 -7.33
N ALA A 290 9.24 -8.95 -7.62
CA ALA A 290 9.51 -9.97 -6.61
C ALA A 290 10.78 -9.67 -5.81
N ALA A 291 11.85 -9.27 -6.48
CA ALA A 291 13.08 -8.85 -5.81
C ALA A 291 12.83 -7.64 -4.86
N SER A 292 12.04 -6.65 -5.28
CA SER A 292 11.62 -5.53 -4.43
C SER A 292 10.68 -5.89 -3.28
N SER A 293 10.07 -7.07 -3.31
CA SER A 293 9.26 -7.56 -2.18
C SER A 293 10.13 -8.16 -1.07
N GLY A 294 11.35 -8.61 -1.42
CA GLY A 294 12.25 -9.33 -0.52
C GLY A 294 11.81 -10.75 -0.17
N ASN A 295 10.75 -11.28 -0.78
CA ASN A 295 10.27 -12.64 -0.54
C ASN A 295 10.98 -13.65 -1.47
N PRO A 296 11.87 -14.52 -0.96
CA PRO A 296 12.60 -15.48 -1.78
C PRO A 296 11.72 -16.53 -2.45
N LEU A 297 10.58 -16.91 -1.85
CA LEU A 297 9.67 -17.90 -2.43
C LEU A 297 9.05 -17.39 -3.73
N VAL A 298 8.66 -16.11 -3.77
CA VAL A 298 8.13 -15.50 -5.00
C VAL A 298 9.20 -15.45 -6.09
N VAL A 299 10.45 -15.12 -5.73
CA VAL A 299 11.57 -15.09 -6.68
C VAL A 299 11.82 -16.50 -7.25
N GLU A 300 11.86 -17.51 -6.40
CA GLU A 300 12.04 -18.91 -6.81
C GLU A 300 10.94 -19.37 -7.77
N GLU A 301 9.67 -19.06 -7.48
CA GLU A 301 8.55 -19.42 -8.37
C GLU A 301 8.68 -18.78 -9.76
N ILE A 302 9.06 -17.50 -9.83
CA ILE A 302 9.19 -16.79 -11.11
C ILE A 302 10.39 -17.29 -11.91
N LEU A 303 11.52 -17.61 -11.25
CA LEU A 303 12.72 -18.12 -11.91
C LEU A 303 12.48 -19.44 -12.67
N LYS A 304 11.52 -20.27 -12.22
CA LYS A 304 11.12 -21.51 -12.93
C LYS A 304 10.64 -21.28 -14.36
N TYR A 305 10.21 -20.06 -14.69
CA TYR A 305 9.70 -19.68 -16.01
C TYR A 305 10.75 -19.01 -16.90
N GLY A 306 12.03 -19.04 -16.50
CA GLY A 306 13.15 -18.56 -17.31
C GLY A 306 13.12 -17.07 -17.71
N PRO A 307 12.84 -16.13 -16.79
CA PRO A 307 13.02 -14.70 -17.08
C PRO A 307 14.48 -14.39 -17.44
N ASN A 308 14.70 -13.37 -18.26
CA ASN A 308 16.03 -12.77 -18.35
C ASN A 308 16.36 -12.02 -17.03
N VAL A 309 17.17 -12.66 -16.18
CA VAL A 309 17.55 -12.12 -14.86
C VAL A 309 18.30 -10.78 -14.90
N ASN A 310 18.90 -10.46 -16.05
CA ASN A 310 19.67 -9.24 -16.29
C ASN A 310 18.88 -8.16 -17.05
N ALA A 311 17.59 -8.38 -17.30
CA ALA A 311 16.75 -7.40 -17.98
C ALA A 311 16.55 -6.13 -17.13
N GLN A 312 16.91 -5.00 -17.74
CA GLN A 312 16.77 -3.67 -17.14
C GLN A 312 15.39 -3.08 -17.45
N ASP A 313 14.80 -2.36 -16.48
CA ASP A 313 13.65 -1.48 -16.74
C ASP A 313 14.08 -0.15 -17.39
N THR A 314 13.13 0.76 -17.56
CA THR A 314 13.37 2.10 -18.14
C THR A 314 14.36 2.94 -17.33
N ASP A 315 14.54 2.65 -16.05
CA ASP A 315 15.49 3.34 -15.18
C ASP A 315 16.83 2.57 -15.10
N GLY A 316 17.02 1.54 -15.93
CA GLY A 316 18.21 0.70 -15.94
C GLY A 316 18.27 -0.32 -14.80
N ASN A 317 17.23 -0.49 -13.97
CA ASN A 317 17.29 -1.37 -12.81
C ASN A 317 17.08 -2.83 -13.21
N THR A 318 17.97 -3.71 -12.74
CA THR A 318 17.79 -5.17 -12.78
C THR A 318 17.06 -5.66 -11.54
N ALA A 319 16.68 -6.95 -11.50
CA ALA A 319 16.12 -7.56 -10.30
C ALA A 319 17.11 -7.48 -9.11
N LEU A 320 18.40 -7.71 -9.37
CA LEU A 320 19.44 -7.67 -8.34
C LEU A 320 19.68 -6.25 -7.81
N ILE A 321 19.57 -5.22 -8.66
CA ILE A 321 19.59 -3.83 -8.20
C ILE A 321 18.35 -3.54 -7.35
N ASN A 322 17.15 -4.02 -7.70
CA ASN A 322 15.90 -3.68 -7.03
C ASN A 322 15.69 -4.25 -5.61
N ILE A 323 16.62 -5.08 -5.10
CA ILE A 323 16.51 -5.73 -3.78
C ILE A 323 16.46 -4.72 -2.61
N TRP A 324 17.06 -3.55 -2.76
CA TRP A 324 17.12 -2.54 -1.68
C TRP A 324 15.74 -1.95 -1.34
N ARG A 325 14.83 -1.93 -2.33
CA ARG A 325 13.47 -1.36 -2.18
C ARG A 325 12.63 -2.09 -1.15
N ALA A 326 12.99 -3.33 -0.79
CA ALA A 326 12.32 -4.09 0.27
C ALA A 326 12.47 -3.44 1.65
N ARG A 327 13.55 -2.66 1.90
CA ARG A 327 13.82 -2.06 3.21
C ARG A 327 13.00 -0.82 3.56
N HIS A 328 12.53 -0.09 2.56
CA HIS A 328 11.81 1.18 2.78
C HIS A 328 10.29 1.00 2.90
N ARG A 329 9.81 -0.23 2.96
CA ARG A 329 8.41 -0.53 3.26
C ARG A 329 8.35 -0.76 4.78
N ASN A 330 7.87 0.25 5.51
CA ASN A 330 7.92 0.39 6.98
C ASN A 330 7.22 -0.69 7.82
N ASP A 331 6.84 -1.82 7.24
CA ASP A 331 6.27 -2.95 7.95
C ASP A 331 7.27 -4.09 7.90
N GLU A 332 7.63 -4.63 9.07
CA GLU A 332 8.36 -5.89 9.22
C GLU A 332 7.54 -7.02 8.56
N LYS A 333 7.65 -7.15 7.24
CA LYS A 333 6.91 -8.15 6.47
C LYS A 333 7.51 -9.51 6.75
N VAL A 334 6.69 -10.37 7.36
CA VAL A 334 6.96 -11.81 7.53
C VAL A 334 7.40 -12.38 6.18
N GLY A 335 8.57 -13.04 6.15
CA GLY A 335 9.11 -13.68 4.94
C GLY A 335 10.07 -12.83 4.11
N THR A 336 10.47 -11.63 4.57
CA THR A 336 11.50 -10.82 3.92
C THR A 336 12.90 -11.37 4.22
N ASP A 337 13.63 -11.85 3.21
CA ASP A 337 15.05 -12.23 3.30
C ASP A 337 15.80 -11.75 2.05
N ILE A 338 16.37 -10.55 2.16
CA ILE A 338 17.11 -9.89 1.07
C ILE A 338 18.35 -10.70 0.69
N ALA A 339 19.01 -11.37 1.65
CA ALA A 339 20.21 -12.15 1.37
C ALA A 339 19.86 -13.43 0.60
N ALA A 340 18.73 -14.09 0.93
CA ALA A 340 18.22 -15.22 0.16
C ALA A 340 17.80 -14.81 -1.26
N VAL A 341 17.11 -13.66 -1.42
CA VAL A 341 16.78 -13.12 -2.74
C VAL A 341 18.04 -12.86 -3.56
N ALA A 342 19.06 -12.21 -2.99
CA ALA A 342 20.33 -11.97 -3.67
C ALA A 342 21.00 -13.31 -4.07
N ARG A 343 21.04 -14.30 -3.18
CA ARG A 343 21.57 -15.65 -3.50
C ARG A 343 20.85 -16.29 -4.68
N LEU A 344 19.52 -16.25 -4.70
CA LEU A 344 18.72 -16.85 -5.78
C LEU A 344 19.02 -16.18 -7.12
N LEU A 345 19.01 -14.85 -7.16
CA LEU A 345 19.29 -14.08 -8.39
C LEU A 345 20.71 -14.32 -8.89
N LEU A 346 21.71 -14.28 -8.01
CA LEU A 346 23.11 -14.55 -8.36
C LEU A 346 23.30 -15.99 -8.86
N SER A 347 22.66 -16.97 -8.20
CA SER A 347 22.69 -18.37 -8.65
C SER A 347 22.02 -18.58 -9.99
N ALA A 348 21.04 -17.74 -10.33
CA ALA A 348 20.39 -17.72 -11.65
C ALA A 348 21.18 -16.93 -12.72
N GLY A 349 22.39 -16.43 -12.41
CA GLY A 349 23.26 -15.75 -13.37
C GLY A 349 23.07 -14.24 -13.45
N ALA A 350 22.52 -13.61 -12.41
CA ALA A 350 22.46 -12.15 -12.34
C ALA A 350 23.88 -11.55 -12.29
N ASP A 351 24.16 -10.59 -13.16
CA ASP A 351 25.42 -9.85 -13.20
C ASP A 351 25.41 -8.72 -12.15
N PRO A 352 26.28 -8.78 -11.12
CA PRO A 352 26.32 -7.77 -10.07
C PRO A 352 26.90 -6.42 -10.52
N ASN A 353 27.48 -6.34 -11.71
CA ASN A 353 28.18 -5.17 -12.23
C ASN A 353 27.33 -4.30 -13.17
N LEU A 354 26.11 -4.74 -13.53
CA LEU A 354 25.22 -3.92 -14.33
C LEU A 354 24.89 -2.61 -13.59
N GLN A 355 24.92 -1.52 -14.35
CA GLN A 355 24.65 -0.17 -13.87
C GLN A 355 23.26 0.29 -14.30
N ASN A 356 22.49 0.84 -13.38
CA ASN A 356 21.24 1.53 -13.71
C ASN A 356 21.51 2.91 -14.33
N GLU A 357 20.46 3.67 -14.65
CA GLU A 357 20.62 5.00 -15.23
C GLU A 357 21.37 5.99 -14.33
N GLU A 358 21.44 5.78 -13.02
CA GLU A 358 22.28 6.60 -12.12
C GLU A 358 23.75 6.17 -12.12
N GLY A 359 24.12 5.12 -12.87
CA GLY A 359 25.42 4.47 -12.79
C GLY A 359 25.59 3.58 -11.55
N SER A 360 24.52 3.33 -10.79
CA SER A 360 24.56 2.52 -9.57
C SER A 360 24.46 1.04 -9.89
N THR A 361 25.29 0.23 -9.23
CA THR A 361 25.25 -1.24 -9.26
C THR A 361 24.51 -1.80 -8.04
N ALA A 362 24.35 -3.13 -7.98
CA ALA A 362 23.80 -3.78 -6.79
C ALA A 362 24.60 -3.47 -5.51
N LEU A 363 25.93 -3.32 -5.62
CA LEU A 363 26.78 -2.95 -4.48
C LEU A 363 26.53 -1.53 -3.97
N HIS A 364 26.22 -0.57 -4.85
CA HIS A 364 25.86 0.80 -4.43
C HIS A 364 24.58 0.83 -3.59
N ARG A 365 23.72 -0.17 -3.77
CA ARG A 365 22.45 -0.32 -3.07
C ARG A 365 22.48 -1.45 -2.03
N ALA A 366 23.67 -1.97 -1.71
CA ALA A 366 23.81 -3.08 -0.78
C ALA A 366 23.36 -2.66 0.62
N THR A 367 22.53 -3.49 1.23
CA THR A 367 21.79 -3.08 2.41
C THR A 367 22.43 -3.55 3.72
N ASN A 368 23.15 -4.67 3.73
CA ASN A 368 23.89 -5.18 4.89
C ASN A 368 25.16 -5.90 4.44
N ALA A 369 25.99 -6.27 5.43
CA ALA A 369 27.22 -7.02 5.23
C ALA A 369 26.99 -8.34 4.46
N ASP A 370 25.92 -9.09 4.75
CA ASP A 370 25.64 -10.36 4.07
C ASP A 370 25.44 -10.18 2.56
N VAL A 371 24.66 -9.17 2.16
CA VAL A 371 24.45 -8.83 0.75
C VAL A 371 25.76 -8.37 0.11
N VAL A 372 26.57 -7.56 0.80
CA VAL A 372 27.92 -7.17 0.31
C VAL A 372 28.77 -8.41 0.05
N GLN A 373 28.88 -9.32 1.02
CA GLN A 373 29.68 -10.54 0.91
C GLN A 373 29.21 -11.43 -0.24
N LEU A 374 27.90 -11.59 -0.43
CA LEU A 374 27.33 -12.34 -1.54
C LEU A 374 27.68 -11.75 -2.90
N LEU A 375 27.54 -10.42 -3.05
CA LEU A 375 27.87 -9.72 -4.29
C LEU A 375 29.37 -9.81 -4.59
N VAL A 376 30.23 -9.59 -3.59
CA VAL A 376 31.69 -9.72 -3.74
C VAL A 376 32.07 -11.14 -4.16
N LYS A 377 31.50 -12.16 -3.52
CA LYS A 377 31.73 -13.57 -3.89
C LYS A 377 31.29 -13.87 -5.33
N ALA A 378 30.29 -13.16 -5.84
CA ALA A 378 29.82 -13.26 -7.22
C ALA A 378 30.62 -12.39 -8.22
N GLY A 379 31.74 -11.78 -7.81
CA GLY A 379 32.61 -11.00 -8.70
C GLY A 379 32.16 -9.55 -8.91
N ALA A 380 31.44 -8.98 -7.95
CA ALA A 380 31.08 -7.56 -7.99
C ALA A 380 32.33 -6.66 -7.87
N ASN A 381 32.43 -5.67 -8.75
CA ASN A 381 33.50 -4.68 -8.78
C ASN A 381 33.22 -3.58 -7.74
N LEU A 382 34.13 -3.46 -6.78
CA LEU A 382 34.06 -2.53 -5.65
C LEU A 382 34.28 -1.06 -6.05
N GLU A 383 34.76 -0.79 -7.27
CA GLU A 383 35.27 0.51 -7.70
C GLU A 383 34.46 1.16 -8.84
N ILE A 384 33.36 0.53 -9.26
CA ILE A 384 32.43 1.14 -10.23
C ILE A 384 31.92 2.45 -9.63
N ARG A 385 31.92 3.51 -10.44
CA ARG A 385 31.46 4.83 -10.02
C ARG A 385 30.09 5.13 -10.60
N ASN A 386 29.19 5.60 -9.76
CA ASN A 386 27.92 6.15 -10.21
C ASN A 386 28.11 7.55 -10.83
N LYS A 387 27.02 8.18 -11.30
CA LYS A 387 27.04 9.53 -11.91
C LYS A 387 27.55 10.63 -10.97
N TYR A 388 27.51 10.41 -9.65
CA TYR A 388 28.06 11.33 -8.64
C TYR A 388 29.56 11.07 -8.37
N GLY A 389 30.17 10.13 -9.09
CA GLY A 389 31.54 9.68 -8.89
C GLY A 389 31.73 8.92 -7.59
N ALA A 390 30.65 8.50 -6.92
CA ALA A 390 30.73 7.71 -5.70
C ALA A 390 30.95 6.23 -6.07
N THR A 391 31.87 5.56 -5.36
CA THR A 391 31.98 4.10 -5.33
C THR A 391 30.92 3.53 -4.38
N PRO A 392 30.67 2.20 -4.38
CA PRO A 392 29.84 1.55 -3.37
C PRO A 392 30.15 1.95 -1.92
N LEU A 393 31.43 2.08 -1.57
CA LEU A 393 31.86 2.48 -0.22
C LEU A 393 31.41 3.90 0.16
N LEU A 394 31.18 4.77 -0.83
CA LEU A 394 30.64 6.13 -0.67
C LEU A 394 29.11 6.19 -0.83
N SER A 395 28.41 5.05 -0.84
CA SER A 395 26.96 4.98 -1.07
C SER A 395 26.19 4.17 -0.01
N VAL A 396 26.87 3.33 0.77
CA VAL A 396 26.24 2.47 1.80
C VAL A 396 25.65 3.27 2.96
N GLU A 397 24.49 2.82 3.46
CA GLU A 397 23.72 3.54 4.48
C GLU A 397 24.03 3.10 5.92
N ASN A 398 24.91 2.11 6.11
CA ASN A 398 25.27 1.66 7.46
C ASN A 398 26.72 1.19 7.60
N ASP A 399 27.17 1.26 8.85
CA ASP A 399 28.52 0.97 9.30
C ASP A 399 28.99 -0.45 8.96
N ASN A 400 28.12 -1.45 9.15
CA ASN A 400 28.49 -2.85 8.91
C ASN A 400 28.70 -3.15 7.41
N ALA A 401 27.90 -2.56 6.53
CA ALA A 401 28.08 -2.69 5.09
C ALA A 401 29.36 -1.98 4.61
N ALA A 402 29.67 -0.81 5.17
CA ALA A 402 30.91 -0.09 4.89
C ALA A 402 32.15 -0.91 5.32
N ILE A 403 32.12 -1.49 6.53
CA ILE A 403 33.19 -2.38 7.01
C ILE A 403 33.36 -3.57 6.08
N ALA A 404 32.27 -4.24 5.69
CA ALA A 404 32.35 -5.40 4.78
C ALA A 404 33.00 -5.05 3.44
N LEU A 405 32.75 -3.84 2.90
CA LEU A 405 33.40 -3.35 1.68
C LEU A 405 34.90 -3.08 1.90
N ILE A 406 35.29 -2.46 3.03
CA ILE A 406 36.69 -2.21 3.37
C ILE A 406 37.47 -3.52 3.57
N GLU A 407 36.84 -4.49 4.22
CA GLU A 407 37.40 -5.83 4.43
C GLU A 407 37.52 -6.61 3.11
N ALA A 408 36.58 -6.40 2.18
CA ALA A 408 36.64 -6.93 0.82
C ALA A 408 37.69 -6.23 -0.07
N GLY A 409 38.31 -5.14 0.39
CA GLY A 409 39.40 -4.45 -0.30
C GLY A 409 38.98 -3.23 -1.12
N ALA A 410 37.82 -2.62 -0.83
CA ALA A 410 37.41 -1.37 -1.45
C ALA A 410 38.41 -0.24 -1.17
N ASP A 411 38.64 0.63 -2.15
CA ASP A 411 39.58 1.75 -2.02
C ASP A 411 39.09 2.81 -1.01
N ILE A 412 39.76 2.86 0.14
CA ILE A 412 39.48 3.83 1.20
C ILE A 412 39.90 5.26 0.84
N ALA A 413 40.71 5.46 -0.21
CA ALA A 413 41.13 6.76 -0.71
C ALA A 413 40.16 7.34 -1.75
N ALA A 414 39.09 6.61 -2.10
CA ALA A 414 38.08 7.06 -3.05
C ALA A 414 37.42 8.39 -2.61
N LYS A 415 37.10 9.23 -3.60
CA LYS A 415 36.40 10.50 -3.42
C LYS A 415 35.30 10.72 -4.45
N SER A 416 34.14 11.24 -4.08
CA SER A 416 33.08 11.58 -5.05
C SER A 416 33.51 12.69 -6.01
N ASN A 417 32.68 13.02 -7.02
CA ASN A 417 32.90 14.17 -7.91
C ASN A 417 32.95 15.51 -7.15
N GLU A 418 32.30 15.58 -5.98
CA GLU A 418 32.35 16.73 -5.06
C GLU A 418 33.57 16.71 -4.13
N GLY A 419 34.47 15.72 -4.28
CA GLY A 419 35.64 15.56 -3.44
C GLY A 419 35.36 15.01 -2.05
N LYS A 420 34.17 14.44 -1.80
CA LYS A 420 33.82 13.80 -0.53
C LYS A 420 34.57 12.47 -0.39
N THR A 421 35.47 12.37 0.58
CA THR A 421 36.26 11.17 0.88
C THR A 421 35.47 10.19 1.76
N VAL A 422 35.93 8.94 1.84
CA VAL A 422 35.31 7.91 2.71
C VAL A 422 35.30 8.35 4.17
N GLU A 423 36.38 8.94 4.68
CA GLU A 423 36.44 9.48 6.04
C GLU A 423 35.39 10.57 6.29
N LYS A 424 35.26 11.54 5.38
CA LYS A 424 34.24 12.61 5.50
C LYS A 424 32.82 12.03 5.44
N TYR A 425 32.59 11.05 4.57
CA TYR A 425 31.31 10.36 4.47
C TYR A 425 30.96 9.64 5.78
N ALA A 426 31.89 8.86 6.33
CA ALA A 426 31.70 8.15 7.58
C ALA A 426 31.46 9.08 8.78
N ILE A 427 32.08 10.28 8.82
CA ILE A 427 31.78 11.31 9.83
C ILE A 427 30.35 11.83 9.69
N GLU A 428 29.94 12.20 8.48
CA GLU A 428 28.61 12.79 8.22
C GLU A 428 27.47 11.84 8.59
N TYR A 429 27.61 10.56 8.25
CA TYR A 429 26.64 9.50 8.55
C TYR A 429 26.88 8.79 9.89
N LYS A 430 27.86 9.25 10.69
CA LYS A 430 28.19 8.73 12.04
C LYS A 430 28.53 7.22 12.07
N PHE A 431 29.28 6.75 11.07
CA PHE A 431 29.78 5.37 10.99
C PHE A 431 31.03 5.22 11.86
N THR A 432 30.83 5.12 13.17
CA THR A 432 31.91 5.15 14.16
C THR A 432 32.89 3.99 14.00
N LYS A 433 32.41 2.76 13.73
CA LYS A 433 33.30 1.60 13.59
C LYS A 433 34.08 1.65 12.28
N THR A 434 33.47 2.16 11.21
CA THR A 434 34.16 2.44 9.95
C THR A 434 35.28 3.45 10.16
N LEU A 435 35.04 4.53 10.93
CA LEU A 435 36.08 5.50 11.25
C LEU A 435 37.24 4.87 12.04
N GLU A 436 36.93 4.10 13.08
CA GLU A 436 37.94 3.35 13.84
C GLU A 436 38.78 2.44 12.92
N LEU A 437 38.13 1.71 12.02
CA LEU A 437 38.79 0.84 11.05
C LEU A 437 39.67 1.64 10.09
N LEU A 438 39.20 2.76 9.55
CA LEU A 438 39.98 3.64 8.67
C LEU A 438 41.22 4.20 9.37
N HIS A 439 41.08 4.70 10.59
CA HIS A 439 42.18 5.24 11.39
C HIS A 439 43.22 4.17 11.71
N SER A 440 42.77 2.94 12.03
CA SER A 440 43.66 1.80 12.25
C SER A 440 44.51 1.44 11.02
N ARG A 441 43.93 1.52 9.80
CA ARG A 441 44.64 1.20 8.55
C ARG A 441 45.52 2.34 8.05
N LEU A 442 45.17 3.59 8.36
CA LEU A 442 45.92 4.78 7.95
C LEU A 442 47.01 5.19 8.95
N GLY A 443 47.14 4.48 10.09
CA GLY A 443 48.15 4.77 11.11
C GLY A 443 47.95 6.11 11.83
N LYS A 444 46.76 6.71 11.74
CA LYS A 444 46.40 7.92 12.48
C LYS A 444 45.85 7.50 13.84
N LYS A 445 46.70 7.58 14.88
CA LYS A 445 46.27 7.43 16.28
C LYS A 445 45.58 8.68 16.80
#